data_AF-A0A8J7M333-F1
#
_entry.id   AF-A0A8J7M333-F1
#
_cell.length_a   1.000
_cell.length_b   1.000
_cell.length_c   1.000
_cell.angle_alpha   90.00
_cell.angle_beta   90.00
_cell.angle_gamma   90.00
#
_symmetry.space_group_name_H-M   'P 1'
#
loop_
_entity.id
_entity.type
_entity.pdbx_description
1 polymer ?
#
loop_
_entity_poly.entity_id
_entity_poly.type
_entity_poly.pdbx_seq_one_letter_code
_entity_poly.pdbx_strand_id
1 'polypeptide(L)'
;MIYLTTDALEQGVYFDFRSHQPLGRGTAPSYVGLLGNGVHEVPVQLKRYRGSLEVIFGNSELFRFVDEEMLRGMVQEVVTATIH
;
A
#
# COMPACT_ATOMS: atom_id res chain seq x y z
N MET A 1 10.19 -2.17 -4.72
CA MET A 1 9.30 -1.42 -5.62
C MET A 1 8.44 -2.38 -6.41
N ILE A 2 7.12 -2.21 -6.33
CA ILE A 2 6.07 -2.95 -7.03
C ILE A 2 5.39 -1.94 -7.96
N TYR A 3 5.06 -2.32 -9.18
CA TYR A 3 4.30 -1.49 -10.10
C TYR A 3 2.90 -2.09 -10.26
N LEU A 4 1.86 -1.29 -10.06
CA LEU A 4 0.46 -1.68 -10.15
C LEU A 4 -0.17 -0.86 -11.29
N THR A 5 -0.78 -1.53 -12.25
CA THR A 5 -1.50 -0.90 -13.35
C THR A 5 -2.97 -1.25 -13.28
N THR A 6 -3.83 -0.28 -13.52
CA THR A 6 -5.28 -0.52 -13.62
C THR A 6 -5.74 -0.29 -15.06
N ASP A 7 -6.43 -1.29 -15.62
CA ASP A 7 -6.96 -1.21 -17.00
C ASP A 7 -8.07 -0.16 -17.13
N ALA A 8 -8.76 0.15 -16.03
CA ALA A 8 -9.92 1.04 -16.03
C ALA A 8 -9.57 2.50 -16.35
N LEU A 9 -8.31 2.92 -16.18
CA LEU A 9 -7.89 4.31 -16.36
C LEU A 9 -6.55 4.47 -17.10
N GLU A 10 -5.94 3.38 -17.59
CA GLU A 10 -4.55 3.36 -18.10
C GLU A 10 -3.54 3.96 -17.09
N GLN A 11 -3.84 3.85 -15.80
CA GLN A 11 -3.06 4.48 -14.74
C GLN A 11 -2.12 3.47 -14.10
N GLY A 12 -0.84 3.81 -14.11
CA GLY A 12 0.20 3.10 -13.38
C GLY A 12 0.56 3.81 -12.09
N VAL A 13 0.49 3.09 -10.98
CA VAL A 13 1.03 3.54 -9.69
C VAL A 13 2.19 2.63 -9.28
N TYR A 14 3.23 3.21 -8.70
CA TYR A 14 4.28 2.44 -8.03
C TYR A 14 3.99 2.39 -6.54
N PHE A 15 4.21 1.22 -5.96
CA PHE A 15 4.28 1.02 -4.53
C PHE A 15 5.71 0.70 -4.12
N ASP A 16 6.33 1.58 -3.36
CA ASP A 16 7.67 1.38 -2.82
C ASP A 16 7.63 1.04 -1.34
N PHE A 17 8.20 -0.11 -0.99
CA PHE A 17 8.21 -0.62 0.38
C PHE A 17 9.50 -0.18 1.05
N ARG A 18 9.40 0.79 1.97
CA ARG A 18 10.57 1.52 2.48
C ARG A 18 11.14 0.95 3.76
N SER A 19 10.30 0.44 4.66
CA SER A 19 10.80 -0.12 5.92
C SER A 19 9.85 -1.12 6.56
N HIS A 20 10.46 -2.08 7.25
CA HIS A 20 9.82 -2.92 8.25
C HIS A 20 10.13 -2.32 9.62
N GLN A 21 9.16 -1.72 10.29
CA GLN A 21 9.33 -1.32 11.68
C GLN A 21 8.76 -2.42 12.58
N PRO A 22 9.60 -3.10 13.40
CA PRO A 22 9.10 -3.85 14.53
C PRO A 22 8.60 -2.83 15.56
N LEU A 23 7.32 -2.45 15.48
CA LEU A 23 6.66 -1.76 16.58
C LEU A 23 6.74 -2.68 17.80
N GLY A 24 7.21 -2.16 18.93
CA GLY A 24 7.74 -2.92 20.07
C GLY A 24 6.91 -4.10 20.58
N ARG A 25 7.54 -4.94 21.43
CA ARG A 25 7.03 -6.20 22.01
C ARG A 25 5.49 -6.25 22.12
N GLY A 26 4.86 -7.08 21.28
CA GLY A 26 3.42 -7.35 21.30
C GLY A 26 2.61 -6.62 20.23
N THR A 27 3.20 -5.70 19.48
CA THR A 27 2.55 -5.03 18.36
C THR A 27 2.77 -5.82 17.07
N ALA A 28 1.74 -5.93 16.24
CA ALA A 28 1.87 -6.52 14.93
C ALA A 28 2.92 -5.79 14.07
N PRO A 29 3.66 -6.50 13.19
CA PRO A 29 4.57 -5.86 12.27
C PRO A 29 3.81 -4.81 11.44
N SER A 30 4.35 -3.60 11.41
CA SER A 30 3.88 -2.53 10.55
C SER A 30 4.90 -2.27 9.45
N TYR A 31 4.42 -2.21 8.22
CA TYR A 31 5.25 -1.85 7.09
C TYR A 31 4.87 -0.46 6.60
N VAL A 32 5.88 0.31 6.21
CA VAL A 32 5.68 1.65 5.68
C VAL A 32 6.17 1.66 4.25
N GLY A 33 5.30 2.11 3.35
CA GLY A 33 5.61 2.29 1.95
C GLY A 33 5.09 3.63 1.43
N LEU A 34 5.31 3.84 0.14
CA LEU A 34 4.86 5.01 -0.59
C LEU A 34 4.18 4.55 -1.87
N LEU A 35 2.95 5.01 -2.10
CA LEU A 35 2.23 4.79 -3.34
C LEU A 35 2.23 6.10 -4.13
N GLY A 36 2.54 6.05 -5.42
CA GLY A 36 2.56 7.25 -6.24
C GLY A 36 2.34 6.97 -7.72
N ASN A 37 1.98 8.01 -8.47
CA ASN A 37 1.83 7.96 -9.93
C ASN A 37 2.87 8.82 -10.66
N GLY A 38 3.93 9.25 -9.95
CA GLY A 38 4.97 10.15 -10.45
C GLY A 38 4.64 11.64 -10.33
N VAL A 39 3.41 11.99 -9.96
CA VAL A 39 2.97 13.38 -9.69
C VAL A 39 2.55 13.55 -8.23
N HIS A 40 1.71 12.64 -7.76
CA HIS A 40 1.24 12.59 -6.38
C HIS A 40 1.78 11.35 -5.68
N GLU A 41 2.10 11.51 -4.40
CA GLU A 41 2.55 10.42 -3.54
C GLU A 41 1.67 10.37 -2.28
N VAL A 42 1.50 9.18 -1.73
CA VAL A 42 0.75 8.95 -0.50
C VAL A 42 1.48 7.93 0.37
N PRO A 43 1.72 8.23 1.66
CA PRO A 43 2.29 7.24 2.56
C PRO A 43 1.28 6.10 2.75
N VAL A 44 1.79 4.87 2.75
CA VAL A 44 1.01 3.67 3.00
C VAL A 44 1.53 3.01 4.26
N GLN A 45 0.64 2.72 5.20
CA GLN A 45 0.93 1.86 6.34
C GLN A 45 0.22 0.54 6.15
N LEU A 46 0.94 -0.56 6.38
CA LEU A 46 0.41 -1.91 6.34
C LEU A 46 0.51 -2.48 7.74
N LYS A 47 -0.59 -2.94 8.33
CA LYS A 47 -0.64 -3.52 9.67
C LYS A 47 -1.19 -4.93 9.62
N ARG A 48 -0.48 -5.90 10.21
CA ARG A 48 -0.96 -7.29 10.24
C ARG A 48 -1.80 -7.55 11.49
N TYR A 49 -3.12 -7.40 11.44
CA TYR A 49 -4.00 -7.61 12.59
C TYR A 49 -4.72 -8.96 12.52
N ARG A 50 -4.55 -9.82 13.54
CA ARG A 50 -5.27 -11.11 13.70
C ARG A 50 -5.30 -12.01 12.45
N GLY A 51 -4.21 -12.03 11.68
CA GLY A 51 -4.10 -12.85 10.47
C GLY A 51 -4.54 -12.14 9.18
N SER A 52 -5.09 -10.93 9.27
CA SER A 52 -5.43 -10.08 8.12
C SER A 52 -4.44 -8.94 7.95
N LEU A 53 -4.25 -8.49 6.71
CA LEU A 53 -3.44 -7.32 6.37
C LEU A 53 -4.35 -6.10 6.20
N GLU A 54 -4.23 -5.14 7.10
CA GLU A 54 -4.89 -3.84 6.98
C GLU A 54 -3.96 -2.88 6.23
N VAL A 55 -4.48 -2.23 5.19
CA VAL A 55 -3.79 -1.18 4.45
C VAL A 55 -4.36 0.15 4.86
N ILE A 56 -3.53 1.13 5.15
CA ILE A 56 -3.96 2.47 5.56
C ILE A 56 -3.22 3.44 4.65
N PHE A 57 -3.98 4.14 3.81
CA PHE A 57 -3.44 5.23 3.02
C PHE A 57 -3.47 6.53 3.82
N GLY A 58 -2.42 7.32 3.69
CA GLY A 58 -2.43 8.70 4.14
C GLY A 58 -3.38 9.57 3.31
N ASN A 59 -3.50 10.84 3.70
CA ASN A 59 -4.27 11.80 2.93
C ASN A 59 -3.48 12.21 1.67
N SER A 60 -4.09 12.13 0.49
CA SER A 60 -3.47 12.53 -0.78
C SER A 60 -4.51 12.82 -1.85
N GLU A 61 -4.17 13.71 -2.78
CA GLU A 61 -4.97 13.96 -3.98
C GLU A 61 -4.87 12.82 -5.01
N LEU A 62 -4.00 11.83 -4.79
CA LEU A 62 -3.86 10.64 -5.63
C LEU A 62 -5.22 9.94 -5.85
N PHE A 63 -6.06 9.86 -4.81
CA PHE A 63 -7.38 9.19 -4.88
C PHE A 63 -8.46 9.98 -5.62
N ARG A 64 -8.16 11.21 -6.07
CA ARG A 64 -9.02 11.90 -7.03
C ARG A 64 -8.90 11.32 -8.43
N PHE A 65 -7.79 10.62 -8.69
CA PHE A 65 -7.46 10.09 -9.99
C PHE A 65 -7.53 8.57 -10.02
N VAL A 66 -7.29 7.89 -8.89
CA VAL A 66 -7.28 6.44 -8.78
C VAL A 66 -8.29 5.95 -7.73
N ASP A 67 -8.97 4.85 -8.03
CA ASP A 67 -9.89 4.21 -7.09
C ASP A 67 -9.15 3.64 -5.87
N GLU A 68 -9.44 4.19 -4.70
CA GLU A 68 -8.81 3.81 -3.44
C GLU A 68 -9.12 2.36 -3.05
N GLU A 69 -10.35 1.89 -3.23
CA GLU A 69 -10.78 0.57 -2.81
C GLU A 69 -10.15 -0.51 -3.69
N MET A 70 -10.11 -0.26 -5.01
CA MET A 70 -9.42 -1.13 -5.96
C MET A 70 -7.92 -1.23 -5.62
N LEU A 71 -7.26 -0.09 -5.42
CA LEU A 71 -5.83 -0.05 -5.08
C LEU A 71 -5.52 -0.77 -3.76
N ARG A 72 -6.38 -0.59 -2.76
CA ARG A 72 -6.28 -1.26 -1.47
C ARG A 72 -6.26 -2.78 -1.64
N GLY A 73 -7.17 -3.32 -2.45
CA GLY A 73 -7.21 -4.75 -2.78
C GLY A 73 -5.93 -5.23 -3.47
N MET A 74 -5.46 -4.50 -4.48
CA MET A 74 -4.23 -4.85 -5.20
C MET A 74 -3.00 -4.83 -4.29
N VAL A 75 -2.86 -3.82 -3.42
CA VAL A 75 -1.76 -3.75 -2.45
C VAL A 75 -1.86 -4.90 -1.45
N GLN A 76 -3.06 -5.25 -0.97
CA GLN A 76 -3.25 -6.40 -0.07
C GLN A 76 -2.79 -7.71 -0.70
N GLU A 77 -3.20 -7.97 -1.94
CA GLU A 77 -2.88 -9.18 -2.67
C GLU A 77 -1.36 -9.32 -2.87
N VAL A 78 -0.72 -8.29 -3.41
CA VAL A 78 0.72 -8.34 -3.70
C VAL A 78 1.55 -8.45 -2.43
N VAL A 79 1.20 -7.70 -1.38
CA VAL A 79 1.94 -7.76 -0.11
C VAL A 79 1.76 -9.12 0.55
N THR A 80 0.56 -9.70 0.52
CA THR A 80 0.31 -11.04 1.06
C THR A 80 1.12 -12.11 0.31
N ALA A 81 1.24 -11.99 -1.01
CA ALA A 81 2.08 -12.86 -1.82
C ALA A 81 3.60 -12.67 -1.57
N THR A 82 4.01 -11.46 -1.18
CA THR A 82 5.43 -11.11 -0.96
C THR A 82 5.90 -11.44 0.45
N ILE A 83 5.04 -11.28 1.46
CA ILE A 83 5.35 -11.48 2.87
C ILE A 83 4.84 -12.87 3.30
N HIS A 84 5.62 -13.89 2.97
CA HIS A 84 5.47 -15.25 3.51
C HIS A 84 6.06 -15.36 4.91
#